data_AF-A0A9P9N085-F1
#
_entry.id   AF-A0A9P9N085-F1
#
_cell.length_a   1.000
_cell.length_b   1.000
_cell.length_c   1.000
_cell.angle_alpha   90.00
_cell.angle_beta   90.00
_cell.angle_gamma   90.00
#
_symmetry.space_group_name_H-M   'P 1'
#
loop_
_entity.id
_entity.type
_entity.pdbx_description
1 polymer ?
#
loop_
_entity_poly.entity_id
_entity_poly.type
_entity_poly.pdbx_seq_one_letter_code
_entity_poly.pdbx_strand_id
1 'polypeptide(L)'
;MADQMQRLTLEAIRNFNLSSSDIIECCIHPNRQIIGGQPYGNLVVKLSEELVVKFGAGVSVEEADNQRKTYELLDSGVVRVPRVVRYFTRTVDHTSRPTGYLVMEYIHGDISESLGSHQVSTRL
;
A
#
# COMPACT_ATOMS: atom_id res chain seq x y z
N MET A 1 -6.24 14.92 -21.55
CA MET A 1 -5.97 13.47 -21.54
C MET A 1 -5.64 12.94 -20.14
N ALA A 2 -4.71 13.55 -19.37
CA ALA A 2 -4.38 13.11 -18.00
C ALA A 2 -5.60 13.07 -17.05
N ASP A 3 -6.45 14.08 -17.07
CA ASP A 3 -7.66 14.17 -16.23
C ASP A 3 -8.68 13.05 -16.50
N GLN A 4 -8.84 12.65 -17.76
CA GLN A 4 -9.77 11.57 -18.14
C GLN A 4 -9.21 10.18 -17.79
N MET A 5 -7.89 10.00 -17.90
CA MET A 5 -7.22 8.77 -17.46
C MET A 5 -7.38 8.59 -15.95
N GLN A 6 -7.15 9.66 -15.19
CA GLN A 6 -7.27 9.65 -13.73
C GLN A 6 -8.72 9.37 -13.28
N ARG A 7 -9.73 9.91 -13.98
CA ARG A 7 -11.15 9.55 -13.73
C ARG A 7 -11.44 8.07 -13.99
N LEU A 8 -10.92 7.48 -15.06
CA LEU A 8 -11.11 6.06 -15.37
C LEU A 8 -10.42 5.14 -14.34
N THR A 9 -9.20 5.49 -13.91
CA THR A 9 -8.51 4.78 -12.81
C THR A 9 -9.27 4.91 -11.49
N LEU A 10 -9.89 6.07 -11.23
CA LEU A 10 -10.72 6.26 -10.03
C LEU A 10 -11.97 5.38 -10.04
N GLU A 11 -12.61 5.20 -11.20
CA GLU A 11 -13.76 4.32 -11.36
C GLU A 11 -13.37 2.84 -11.23
N ALA A 12 -12.26 2.43 -11.83
CA ALA A 12 -11.77 1.06 -11.74
C ALA A 12 -11.38 0.68 -10.31
N ILE A 13 -10.68 1.56 -9.57
CA ILE A 13 -10.39 1.35 -8.15
C ILE A 13 -11.67 1.37 -7.31
N ARG A 14 -12.66 2.22 -7.62
CA ARG A 14 -13.96 2.21 -6.92
C ARG A 14 -14.72 0.89 -7.14
N ASN A 15 -14.56 0.29 -8.30
CA ASN A 15 -15.22 -0.97 -8.67
C ASN A 15 -14.42 -2.21 -8.26
N PHE A 16 -13.21 -2.04 -7.72
CA PHE A 16 -12.45 -3.15 -7.18
C PHE A 16 -13.12 -3.69 -5.92
N ASN A 17 -13.81 -4.82 -6.06
CA ASN A 17 -14.61 -5.43 -5.02
C ASN A 17 -14.00 -6.76 -4.55
N LEU A 18 -12.75 -6.73 -4.07
CA LEU A 18 -12.21 -7.86 -3.31
C LEU A 18 -12.69 -7.79 -1.86
N SER A 19 -13.16 -8.92 -1.34
CA SER A 19 -13.46 -9.05 0.07
C SER A 19 -12.17 -9.02 0.90
N SER A 20 -12.30 -8.79 2.21
CA SER A 20 -11.15 -8.90 3.11
C SER A 20 -10.51 -10.29 3.05
N SER A 21 -11.32 -11.34 2.91
CA SER A 21 -10.84 -12.72 2.83
C SER A 21 -10.00 -12.95 1.58
N ASP A 22 -10.45 -12.46 0.43
CA ASP A 22 -9.71 -12.59 -0.85
C ASP A 22 -8.37 -11.87 -0.77
N ILE A 23 -8.34 -10.66 -0.21
CA ILE A 23 -7.10 -9.90 0.00
C ILE A 23 -6.13 -10.67 0.90
N ILE A 24 -6.63 -11.25 2.00
CA ILE A 24 -5.79 -12.03 2.90
C ILE A 24 -5.26 -13.29 2.20
N GLU A 25 -6.09 -13.97 1.42
CA GLU A 25 -5.69 -15.14 0.63
C GLU A 25 -4.57 -14.78 -0.34
N CYS A 26 -4.68 -13.66 -1.07
CA CYS A 26 -3.60 -13.14 -1.91
C CYS A 26 -2.31 -12.88 -1.12
N CYS A 27 -2.41 -12.33 0.10
CA CYS A 27 -1.25 -12.01 0.95
C CYS A 27 -0.50 -13.25 1.45
N ILE A 28 -1.18 -14.38 1.65
CA ILE A 28 -0.56 -15.62 2.14
C ILE A 28 -0.26 -16.61 1.01
N HIS A 29 -0.75 -16.37 -0.20
CA HIS A 29 -0.55 -17.26 -1.34
C HIS A 29 0.96 -17.46 -1.62
N PRO A 30 1.42 -18.69 -1.90
CA PRO A 30 2.85 -18.98 -2.13
C PRO A 30 3.41 -18.24 -3.35
N ASN A 31 2.59 -18.06 -4.41
CA ASN A 31 2.98 -17.39 -5.65
C ASN A 31 2.60 -15.89 -5.68
N ARG A 32 2.38 -15.27 -4.51
CA ARG A 32 2.06 -13.84 -4.45
C ARG A 32 3.19 -13.00 -5.02
N GLN A 33 2.85 -11.92 -5.70
CA GLN A 33 3.83 -10.97 -6.23
C GLN A 33 4.22 -9.95 -5.15
N ILE A 34 5.33 -10.21 -4.46
CA ILE A 34 5.92 -9.26 -3.50
C ILE A 34 6.66 -8.18 -4.30
N ILE A 35 6.30 -6.92 -4.10
CA ILE A 35 6.90 -5.78 -4.79
C ILE A 35 7.64 -4.82 -3.86
N GLY A 36 7.60 -5.09 -2.55
CA GLY A 36 8.28 -4.26 -1.56
C GLY A 36 8.20 -4.84 -0.14
N GLY A 37 9.00 -4.26 0.74
CA GLY A 37 9.18 -4.74 2.12
C GLY A 37 10.43 -5.60 2.30
N GLN A 38 10.63 -6.10 3.51
CA GLN A 38 11.74 -6.97 3.87
C GLN A 38 11.21 -8.32 4.38
N PRO A 39 11.99 -9.41 4.24
CA PRO A 39 11.69 -10.66 4.92
C PRO A 39 11.45 -10.43 6.41
N TYR A 40 10.40 -11.05 6.96
CA TYR A 40 9.98 -10.93 8.36
C TYR A 40 9.45 -9.54 8.80
N GLY A 41 9.38 -8.56 7.89
CA GLY A 41 8.76 -7.26 8.11
C GLY A 41 7.38 -7.13 7.47
N ASN A 42 6.93 -5.88 7.31
CA ASN A 42 5.72 -5.57 6.53
C ASN A 42 6.03 -5.75 5.04
N LEU A 43 5.15 -6.44 4.33
CA LEU A 43 5.28 -6.72 2.91
C LEU A 43 4.28 -5.88 2.11
N VAL A 44 4.65 -5.58 0.87
CA VAL A 44 3.76 -5.01 -0.14
C VAL A 44 3.54 -6.04 -1.23
N VAL A 45 2.29 -6.45 -1.44
CA VAL A 45 1.88 -7.45 -2.45
C VAL A 45 1.00 -6.79 -3.49
N LYS A 46 1.24 -7.11 -4.76
CA LYS A 46 0.38 -6.69 -5.88
C LYS A 46 -0.91 -7.51 -5.87
N LEU A 47 -2.06 -6.83 -5.84
CA LEU A 47 -3.39 -7.44 -5.89
C LEU A 47 -3.96 -7.44 -7.31
N SER A 48 -3.67 -6.39 -8.08
CA SER A 48 -4.07 -6.23 -9.49
C SER A 48 -3.13 -5.24 -10.17
N GLU A 49 -3.37 -4.92 -11.44
CA GLU A 49 -2.62 -3.87 -12.15
C GLU A 49 -2.77 -2.48 -11.52
N GLU A 50 -3.82 -2.25 -10.73
CA GLU A 50 -4.13 -0.94 -10.15
C GLU A 50 -3.94 -0.90 -8.64
N LEU A 51 -3.73 -2.04 -7.97
CA LEU A 51 -3.80 -2.11 -6.51
C LEU A 51 -2.72 -2.98 -5.90
N VAL A 52 -2.30 -2.52 -4.73
CA VAL A 52 -1.38 -3.21 -3.83
C VAL A 52 -1.94 -3.20 -2.42
N VAL A 53 -1.43 -4.12 -1.61
CA VAL A 53 -1.68 -4.14 -0.16
C VAL A 53 -0.35 -4.15 0.57
N LYS A 54 -0.17 -3.20 1.48
CA LYS A 54 0.82 -3.29 2.54
C LYS A 54 0.19 -4.04 3.71
N PHE A 55 0.84 -5.08 4.21
CA PHE A 55 0.33 -5.82 5.36
C PHE A 55 1.43 -6.28 6.30
N GLY A 56 1.05 -6.48 7.56
CA GLY A 56 1.92 -7.02 8.60
C GLY A 56 1.65 -6.43 9.98
N ALA A 57 2.54 -6.76 10.92
CA ALA A 57 2.45 -6.27 12.29
C ALA A 57 2.73 -4.76 12.34
N GLY A 58 1.82 -4.01 12.97
CA GLY A 58 1.98 -2.56 13.15
C GLY A 58 1.63 -1.70 11.94
N VAL A 59 1.17 -2.28 10.82
CA VAL A 59 0.43 -1.50 9.81
C VAL A 59 -0.84 -0.99 10.48
N SER A 60 -0.99 0.33 10.56
CA SER A 60 -1.98 0.97 11.43
C SER A 60 -2.98 1.84 10.67
N VAL A 61 -4.06 2.22 11.35
CA VAL A 61 -5.06 3.13 10.78
C VAL A 61 -4.47 4.54 10.62
N GLU A 62 -3.58 4.94 11.52
CA GLU A 62 -2.88 6.22 11.48
C GLU A 62 -1.95 6.31 10.25
N GLU A 63 -1.34 5.20 9.83
CA GLU A 63 -0.59 5.16 8.55
C GLU A 63 -1.53 5.45 7.37
N ALA A 64 -2.69 4.81 7.35
CA ALA A 64 -3.70 5.03 6.31
C ALA A 64 -4.20 6.48 6.30
N ASP A 65 -4.47 7.06 7.46
CA ASP A 65 -4.95 8.45 7.59
C ASP A 65 -3.88 9.47 7.19
N ASN A 66 -2.63 9.26 7.61
CA ASN A 66 -1.51 10.10 7.20
C ASN A 66 -1.31 10.06 5.68
N GLN A 67 -1.42 8.87 5.07
CA GLN A 67 -1.32 8.74 3.61
C GLN A 67 -2.49 9.41 2.88
N ARG A 68 -3.73 9.26 3.37
CA ARG A 68 -4.90 10.00 2.84
C ARG A 68 -4.65 11.50 2.90
N LYS A 69 -4.17 11.99 4.04
CA LYS A 69 -3.92 13.43 4.21
C LYS A 69 -2.81 13.92 3.29
N THR A 70 -1.76 13.13 3.11
CA THR A 70 -0.67 13.44 2.18
C THR A 70 -1.18 13.51 0.73
N TYR A 71 -2.07 12.59 0.33
CA TYR A 71 -2.70 12.62 -1.00
C TYR A 71 -3.53 13.89 -1.23
N GLU A 72 -4.23 14.38 -0.22
CA GLU A 72 -5.02 15.62 -0.31
C GLU A 72 -4.17 16.90 -0.39
N LEU A 73 -3.01 16.89 0.26
CA LEU A 73 -2.18 18.09 0.43
C LEU A 73 -1.15 18.30 -0.68
N LEU A 74 -0.65 17.22 -1.29
CA LEU A 74 0.39 17.31 -2.31
C LEU A 74 -0.18 17.60 -3.70
N ASP A 75 0.56 18.40 -4.47
CA ASP A 75 0.29 18.57 -5.89
C ASP A 75 0.70 17.31 -6.66
N SER A 76 -0.30 16.61 -7.18
CA SER A 76 -0.12 15.39 -7.97
C SER A 76 0.68 15.57 -9.26
N GLY A 77 0.83 16.81 -9.76
CA GLY A 77 1.69 17.14 -10.90
C GLY A 77 3.18 17.17 -10.55
N VAL A 78 3.53 17.24 -9.26
CA VAL A 78 4.91 17.25 -8.76
C VAL A 78 5.28 15.90 -8.15
N VAL A 79 4.47 15.41 -7.20
CA VAL A 79 4.68 14.12 -6.54
C VAL A 79 3.37 13.36 -6.48
N ARG A 80 3.39 12.12 -6.97
CA ARG A 80 2.25 11.21 -6.86
C ARG A 80 2.35 10.38 -5.59
N VAL A 81 1.27 10.35 -4.82
CA VAL A 81 1.11 9.48 -3.64
C VAL A 81 0.01 8.47 -3.93
N PRO A 82 0.17 7.19 -3.54
CA PRO A 82 -0.87 6.21 -3.77
C PRO A 82 -2.13 6.57 -2.99
N ARG A 83 -3.29 6.53 -3.64
CA ARG A 83 -4.56 6.72 -2.96
C ARG A 83 -4.90 5.50 -2.09
N VAL A 84 -5.24 5.76 -0.82
CA VAL A 84 -5.75 4.70 0.07
C VAL A 84 -7.17 4.31 -0.36
N VAL A 85 -7.38 3.01 -0.56
CA VAL A 85 -8.69 2.43 -0.88
C VAL A 85 -9.38 1.97 0.38
N ARG A 86 -8.66 1.21 1.21
CA ARG A 86 -9.24 0.56 2.39
C ARG A 86 -8.15 0.22 3.40
N TYR A 87 -8.52 0.30 4.68
CA TYR A 87 -7.75 -0.27 5.77
C TYR A 87 -8.63 -1.24 6.56
N PHE A 88 -8.05 -2.36 7.01
CA PHE A 88 -8.70 -3.27 7.96
C PHE A 88 -7.65 -4.06 8.74
N THR A 89 -8.09 -4.72 9.81
CA THR A 89 -7.24 -5.59 10.63
C THR A 89 -7.80 -7.01 10.67
N ARG A 90 -6.92 -7.99 10.87
CA ARG A 90 -7.29 -9.36 11.22
C ARG A 90 -6.50 -9.82 12.44
N THR A 91 -7.22 -10.35 13.41
CA THR A 91 -6.65 -11.05 14.56
C THR A 91 -6.85 -12.54 14.35
N VAL A 92 -5.79 -13.33 14.43
CA VAL A 92 -5.85 -14.80 14.23
C VAL A 92 -6.20 -15.51 15.54
N ASP A 93 -5.69 -15.02 16.66
CA ASP A 93 -5.97 -15.52 18.00
C ASP A 93 -5.85 -14.37 19.02
N HIS A 94 -6.33 -14.59 20.25
CA HIS A 94 -6.36 -13.57 21.30
C HIS A 94 -4.98 -13.16 21.86
N THR A 95 -3.92 -13.86 21.48
CA THR A 95 -2.54 -13.63 21.96
C THR A 95 -1.67 -12.93 20.91
N SER A 96 -2.07 -13.00 19.64
CA SER A 96 -1.38 -12.42 18.50
C SER A 96 -1.74 -10.95 18.32
N ARG A 97 -0.74 -10.13 17.99
CA ARG A 97 -0.99 -8.75 17.56
C ARG A 97 -1.84 -8.76 16.27
N PRO A 98 -2.80 -7.84 16.11
CA PRO A 98 -3.57 -7.74 14.89
C PRO A 98 -2.64 -7.47 13.70
N THR A 99 -2.88 -8.16 12.60
CA THR A 99 -2.25 -7.85 11.32
C THR A 99 -3.06 -6.76 10.64
N GLY A 100 -2.42 -5.65 10.28
CA GLY A 100 -3.04 -4.58 9.50
C GLY A 100 -2.90 -4.84 8.01
N TYR A 101 -3.88 -4.38 7.25
CA TYR A 101 -3.94 -4.45 5.79
C TYR A 101 -4.33 -3.08 5.25
N LEU A 102 -3.41 -2.45 4.53
CA LEU A 102 -3.57 -1.16 3.88
C LEU A 102 -3.58 -1.35 2.37
N VAL A 103 -4.77 -1.30 1.78
CA VAL A 103 -4.98 -1.40 0.33
C VAL A 103 -4.91 -0.01 -0.29
N MET A 104 -4.08 0.13 -1.31
CA MET A 104 -3.79 1.40 -1.97
C MET A 104 -3.53 1.21 -3.46
N GLU A 105 -3.60 2.31 -4.20
CA GLU A 105 -3.25 2.39 -5.62
C GLU A 105 -1.83 1.83 -5.90
N TYR A 106 -1.68 1.11 -7.00
CA TYR A 106 -0.37 0.79 -7.56
C TYR A 106 0.09 1.95 -8.45
N ILE A 107 1.20 2.58 -8.10
CA ILE A 107 1.83 3.58 -8.95
C ILE A 107 2.81 2.89 -9.89
N HIS A 108 2.52 2.95 -11.19
CA HIS A 108 3.47 2.54 -12.22
C HIS A 108 4.66 3.51 -12.26
N GLY A 109 5.86 2.94 -12.32
CA GLY A 109 7.10 3.68 -12.45
C GLY A 109 8.28 2.73 -12.26
N ASP A 110 9.48 3.27 -12.48
CA ASP A 110 10.73 2.56 -12.27
C ASP A 110 11.26 2.86 -10.87
N ILE A 111 11.80 1.83 -10.21
CA ILE A 111 12.56 2.02 -8.98
C ILE A 111 13.89 2.64 -9.38
N SER A 112 14.14 3.88 -8.99
CA SER A 112 15.44 4.51 -9.18
C SER A 112 16.43 3.90 -8.18
N GLU A 113 17.37 3.08 -8.67
CA GLU A 113 18.51 2.61 -7.88
C GLU A 113 19.53 3.75 -7.71
N SER A 114 19.23 4.69 -6.81
CA SER A 114 20.12 5.79 -6.41
C SER A 114 19.59 6.32 -5.06
N LEU A 115 20.18 6.03 -3.91
CA LEU A 115 21.55 6.31 -3.50
C LEU A 115 22.05 5.24 -2.51
N GLY A 116 23.28 4.75 -2.71
CA GLY A 116 23.96 3.92 -1.72
C GLY A 116 24.01 4.58 -0.35
N SER A 117 23.54 3.84 0.65
CA SER A 117 23.78 3.97 2.10
C SER A 117 24.66 5.15 2.54
N HIS A 118 24.10 6.35 2.59
CA HIS A 118 24.59 7.39 3.48
C HIS A 118 23.59 7.49 4.62
N GLN A 119 23.86 6.72 5.67
CA GLN A 119 23.22 6.92 6.96
C GLN A 119 23.52 8.35 7.40
N VAL A 120 22.56 9.25 7.24
CA VAL A 120 22.60 10.53 7.92
C VAL A 120 22.33 10.22 9.39
N SER A 121 23.40 10.19 10.18
CA SER A 121 23.32 10.11 11.63
C SER A 121 22.70 11.42 12.14
N THR A 122 21.40 11.42 12.40
CA THR A 122 20.79 12.45 13.23
C THR A 122 20.83 11.95 14.66
N ARG A 123 21.86 12.35 15.41
CA ARG A 123 21.83 12.31 16.88
C ARG A 123 20.84 13.39 17.35
N LEU A 124 19.83 12.98 18.12
CA LEU A 124 19.15 13.84 19.10
C LEU A 124 19.82 13.61 20.45
#